data_AF-A0A151RJX8-F1
#
_entry.id   AF-A0A151RJX8-F1
#
_cell.length_a   1.000
_cell.length_b   1.000
_cell.length_c   1.000
_cell.angle_alpha   90.00
_cell.angle_beta   90.00
_cell.angle_gamma   90.00
#
_symmetry.space_group_name_H-M   'P 1'
#
loop_
_entity.id
_entity.type
_entity.pdbx_description
1 polymer ?
#
loop_
_entity_poly.entity_id
_entity_poly.type
_entity_poly.pdbx_seq_one_letter_code
_entity_poly.pdbx_strand_id
1 'polypeptide(L)' 'MKPALLQLISSHQFSGLDHEDPHTHLYTFYELCGSVGVSGADEEALFMRLFPFSLNGKAKAWLHS' A
#
# COMPACT_ATOMS: atom_id res chain seq x y z
N MET A 1 10.60 -9.28 -5.84
CA MET A 1 10.01 -8.19 -5.03
C MET A 1 11.10 -7.68 -4.10
N LYS A 2 11.42 -6.38 -4.13
CA LYS A 2 12.51 -5.80 -3.32
C LYS A 2 12.13 -5.86 -1.83
N PRO A 3 12.85 -6.61 -0.96
CA PRO A 3 12.45 -6.79 0.44
C PRO A 3 12.34 -5.47 1.21
N ALA A 4 13.21 -4.49 0.92
CA ALA A 4 13.20 -3.17 1.54
C ALA A 4 11.91 -2.38 1.27
N LEU A 5 11.38 -2.45 0.03
CA LEU A 5 10.12 -1.78 -0.31
C LEU A 5 8.95 -2.40 0.43
N LEU A 6 8.90 -3.74 0.48
CA LEU A 6 7.85 -4.45 1.20
C LEU A 6 7.84 -4.08 2.69
N GLN A 7 9.03 -4.00 3.30
CA GLN A 7 9.19 -3.58 4.68
C GLN A 7 8.68 -2.15 4.90
N LEU A 8 9.00 -1.23 3.99
CA LEU A 8 8.59 0.17 4.08
C LEU A 8 7.08 0.36 3.90
N ILE A 9 6.45 -0.40 2.99
CA ILE A 9 4.98 -0.41 2.86
C ILE A 9 4.33 -1.00 4.11
N SER A 10 4.91 -2.08 4.64
CA SER A 10 4.39 -2.74 5.84
C SER A 10 4.53 -1.88 7.11
N SER A 11 5.43 -0.89 7.13
CA SER A 11 5.54 0.06 8.25
C SER A 11 4.53 1.21 8.18
N HIS A 12 3.80 1.36 7.07
CA HIS A 12 2.79 2.41 6.84
C HIS A 12 1.40 1.80 6.59
N GLN A 13 1.08 0.75 7.35
CA GLN A 13 -0.18 0.05 7.19
C GLN A 13 -1.38 0.86 7.67
N PHE A 14 -2.49 0.73 6.94
CA PHE A 14 -3.79 1.27 7.30
C PHE A 14 -4.67 0.16 7.88
N SER A 15 -5.23 0.44 9.04
CA SER A 15 -6.01 -0.50 9.84
C SER A 15 -7.52 -0.28 9.70
N GLY A 16 -7.92 0.93 9.27
CA GLY A 16 -9.29 1.42 9.22
C GLY A 16 -9.79 1.96 10.55
N LEU A 17 -8.92 2.56 11.37
CA LEU A 17 -9.27 3.16 12.67
C LEU A 17 -9.74 4.61 12.50
N ASP A 18 -10.58 5.09 13.43
CA ASP A 18 -11.21 6.41 13.35
C ASP A 18 -10.23 7.61 13.29
N HIS A 19 -8.98 7.41 13.72
CA HIS A 19 -7.93 8.43 13.72
C HIS A 19 -7.00 8.34 12.50
N GLU A 20 -7.14 7.29 11.67
CA GLU A 20 -6.35 7.13 10.45
C GLU A 20 -7.07 7.85 9.29
N ASP A 21 -6.32 8.62 8.51
CA ASP A 21 -6.85 9.29 7.32
C ASP A 21 -6.58 8.43 6.06
N PRO A 22 -7.62 7.94 5.36
CA PRO A 22 -7.46 7.09 4.18
C PRO A 22 -6.80 7.84 3.02
N HIS A 23 -6.95 9.16 2.93
CA HIS A 23 -6.33 9.96 1.87
C HIS A 23 -4.80 10.02 2.03
N THR A 24 -4.34 10.30 3.24
CA THR A 24 -2.93 10.29 3.62
C THR A 24 -2.32 8.93 3.38
N HIS A 25 -3.02 7.84 3.75
CA HIS A 25 -2.55 6.48 3.48
C HIS A 25 -2.32 6.24 1.98
N LEU A 26 -3.30 6.58 1.13
CA LEU A 26 -3.19 6.38 -0.31
C LEU A 26 -2.04 7.20 -0.90
N TYR A 27 -1.88 8.45 -0.49
CA TYR A 27 -0.78 9.30 -0.96
C TYR A 27 0.58 8.69 -0.62
N THR A 28 0.78 8.28 0.65
CA THR A 28 2.02 7.62 1.08
C THR A 28 2.25 6.31 0.31
N PHE A 29 1.21 5.50 0.11
CA PHE A 29 1.32 4.25 -0.64
C PHE A 29 1.79 4.49 -2.09
N TYR A 30 1.22 5.47 -2.78
CA TYR A 30 1.62 5.82 -4.15
C TYR A 30 3.05 6.35 -4.22
N GLU A 31 3.46 7.21 -3.30
CA GLU A 31 4.84 7.73 -3.24
C GLU A 31 5.85 6.60 -3.04
N LEU A 32 5.57 5.67 -2.11
CA LEU A 32 6.43 4.53 -1.84
C LEU A 32 6.54 3.61 -3.06
N CYS A 33 5.44 3.31 -3.74
CA CYS A 33 5.47 2.42 -4.90
C CYS A 33 6.06 3.09 -6.15
N GLY A 34 5.83 4.40 -6.35
CA GLY A 34 6.40 5.18 -7.45
C GLY A 34 7.93 5.30 -7.37
N SER A 35 8.52 5.18 -6.17
CA SER A 35 9.99 5.17 -5.97
C SER A 35 10.72 4.02 -6.68
N VAL A 36 9.99 3.01 -7.18
CA VAL A 36 10.57 1.83 -7.84
C VAL A 36 11.02 2.11 -9.28
N GLY A 37 10.55 3.21 -9.89
CA GLY A 37 10.93 3.62 -11.25
C GLY A 37 10.28 2.79 -12.36
N VAL A 38 9.08 2.26 -12.11
CA VAL A 38 8.26 1.51 -13.08
C VAL A 38 7.17 2.46 -13.59
N SER A 39 6.74 2.32 -14.85
CA SER A 39 5.75 3.21 -15.45
C SER A 39 4.68 2.46 -16.25
N GLY A 40 3.54 3.12 -16.45
CA GLY A 40 2.46 2.60 -17.28
C GLY A 40 1.77 1.37 -16.67
N ALA A 41 1.46 0.37 -17.50
CA ALA A 41 0.72 -0.82 -17.07
C ALA A 41 1.46 -1.64 -15.99
N ASP A 42 2.80 -1.60 -15.99
CA ASP A 42 3.60 -2.31 -15.00
C ASP A 42 3.54 -1.64 -13.62
N GLU A 43 3.34 -0.31 -13.58
CA GLU A 43 3.16 0.46 -12.35
C GLU A 43 1.82 0.15 -11.71
N GLU A 44 0.75 0.10 -12.51
CA GLU A 44 -0.58 -0.27 -12.04
C GLU A 44 -0.59 -1.69 -11.46
N ALA A 45 0.01 -2.66 -12.17
CA ALA A 45 0.13 -4.03 -11.70
C ALA A 45 0.96 -4.15 -10.41
N LEU A 46 2.02 -3.32 -10.29
CA LEU A 46 2.82 -3.23 -9.07
C LEU A 46 1.98 -2.71 -7.90
N PHE A 47 1.22 -1.63 -8.10
CA PHE A 47 0.35 -1.06 -7.07
C PHE A 47 -0.69 -2.07 -6.60
N MET A 48 -1.40 -2.71 -7.52
CA MET A 48 -2.39 -3.75 -7.18
C MET A 48 -1.76 -4.88 -6.34
N ARG A 49 -0.55 -5.31 -6.70
CA ARG A 49 0.15 -6.38 -5.99
C ARG A 49 0.65 -5.96 -4.60
N LEU A 50 0.99 -4.68 -4.41
CA LEU A 50 1.55 -4.16 -3.17
C LEU A 50 0.49 -3.65 -2.18
N PHE A 51 -0.68 -3.23 -2.67
CA PHE A 51 -1.76 -2.68 -1.86
C PHE A 51 -2.20 -3.61 -0.70
N PRO A 52 -2.32 -4.94 -0.85
CA PRO A 52 -2.67 -5.82 0.28
C PRO A 52 -1.66 -5.80 1.45
N PHE A 53 -0.42 -5.38 1.20
CA PHE A 53 0.62 -5.24 2.22
C PHE A 53 0.56 -3.89 2.94
N SER A 54 -0.10 -2.89 2.34
CA SER A 54 -0.36 -1.58 2.96
C SER A 54 -1.57 -1.62 3.88
N LEU A 55 -2.30 -2.72 3.97
CA LEU A 55 -3.45 -2.89 4.86
C LEU A 55 -3.14 -3.86 6.01
N ASN A 56 -3.77 -3.63 7.16
CA ASN A 56 -3.85 -4.61 8.23
C ASN A 56 -5.27 -4.64 8.85
N GLY A 57 -5.46 -5.46 9.89
CA GLY A 57 -6.66 -5.41 10.72
C GLY A 57 -7.96 -5.52 9.93
N LYS A 58 -8.92 -4.63 10.23
CA LYS A 58 -10.24 -4.61 9.59
C LYS A 58 -10.16 -4.21 8.11
N ALA A 59 -9.29 -3.26 7.76
CA ALA A 59 -9.10 -2.84 6.37
C ALA A 59 -8.61 -4.00 5.50
N LYS A 60 -7.68 -4.82 6.00
CA LYS A 60 -7.22 -6.02 5.28
C LYS A 60 -8.32 -7.07 5.15
N ALA A 61 -9.13 -7.27 6.20
CA ALA A 61 -10.27 -8.18 6.13
C ALA A 61 -11.30 -7.73 5.07
N TRP A 62 -11.58 -6.42 4.99
CA TRP A 62 -12.45 -5.83 3.97
C TRP A 62 -11.96 -6.07 2.54
N LEU A 63 -10.64 -6.00 2.28
CA LEU A 63 -10.12 -6.28 0.95
C LEU A 63 -10.39 -7.72 0.49
N HIS A 64 -10.60 -8.64 1.43
CA HIS A 64 -10.84 -10.06 1.18
C HIS A 64 -12.32 -10.47 1.35
N SER A 65 -13.23 -9.52 1.58
CA SER A 65 -14.68 -9.80 1.74
C SER A 65 -15.42 -9.93 0.41
#